data_AF-A0A6V8CZ45-F1
#
_entry.id   AF-A0A6V8CZ45-F1
#
_cell.length_a   1.000
_cell.length_b   1.000
_cell.length_c   1.000
_cell.angle_alpha   90.00
_cell.angle_beta   90.00
_cell.angle_gamma   90.00
#
_symmetry.space_group_name_H-M   'P 1'
#
loop_
_entity.id
_entity.type
_entity.pdbx_description
1 polymer ?
#
loop_
_entity_poly.entity_id
_entity_poly.type
_entity_poly.pdbx_seq_one_letter_code
_entity_poly.pdbx_strand_id
1 'polypeptide(L)'
;DDHSEPLKEIERLLKVNSIYTDFTKNGYELELDKSQANEYPEIAFWTGISLANRGDLENGKELTGIALKNHSGWRELLIRCSENNFFGITEELVQQLLNTEQ
;
A
#
# COMPACT_ATOMS: atom_id res chain seq x y z
N ASP A 1 -19.45 20.11 -11.40
CA ASP A 1 -18.79 21.40 -11.18
C ASP A 1 -17.33 21.25 -11.46
N ASP A 2 -16.79 22.15 -12.28
CA ASP A 2 -15.38 22.16 -12.61
C ASP A 2 -14.57 22.68 -11.42
N HIS A 3 -13.35 22.17 -11.27
CA HIS A 3 -12.45 22.60 -10.20
C HIS A 3 -12.17 24.10 -10.31
N SER A 4 -12.20 24.83 -9.18
CA SER A 4 -11.98 26.29 -9.14
C SER A 4 -10.60 26.71 -9.67
N GLU A 5 -9.64 25.79 -9.68
CA GLU A 5 -8.30 25.95 -10.24
C GLU A 5 -7.95 24.78 -11.19
N PRO A 6 -8.45 24.77 -12.44
CA PRO A 6 -8.36 23.60 -13.32
C PRO A 6 -6.92 23.18 -13.65
N LEU A 7 -6.04 24.14 -13.94
CA LEU A 7 -4.65 23.85 -14.31
C LEU A 7 -3.85 23.23 -13.15
N LYS A 8 -4.07 23.72 -11.93
CA LYS A 8 -3.43 23.14 -10.72
C LYS A 8 -3.94 21.73 -10.46
N GLU A 9 -5.23 21.49 -10.67
CA GLU A 9 -5.79 20.14 -10.52
C GLU A 9 -5.26 19.19 -11.58
N ILE A 10 -5.13 19.63 -12.85
CA ILE A 10 -4.49 18.82 -13.90
C ILE A 10 -3.05 18.47 -13.52
N GLU A 11 -2.27 19.43 -13.01
CA GLU A 11 -0.90 19.17 -12.56
C GLU A 11 -0.86 18.11 -11.44
N ARG A 12 -1.77 18.22 -10.45
CA ARG A 12 -1.89 17.23 -9.37
C ARG A 12 -2.25 15.85 -9.91
N LEU A 13 -3.21 15.77 -10.83
CA LEU A 13 -3.63 14.51 -11.45
C LEU A 13 -2.51 13.85 -12.26
N LEU A 14 -1.71 14.64 -12.98
CA LEU A 14 -0.53 14.12 -13.69
C LEU A 14 0.51 13.54 -12.72
N LYS A 15 0.74 14.19 -11.57
CA LYS A 15 1.64 13.67 -10.53
C LYS A 15 1.12 12.35 -9.92
N VAL A 16 -0.17 12.29 -9.61
CA VAL A 16 -0.79 11.04 -9.11
C VAL A 16 -0.64 9.95 -10.17
N ASN A 17 -0.96 10.24 -11.43
CA ASN A 17 -0.84 9.27 -12.51
C ASN A 17 0.61 8.75 -12.66
N SER A 18 1.62 9.63 -12.61
CA SER A 18 3.02 9.19 -12.68
C SER A 18 3.39 8.25 -11.54
N ILE A 19 2.95 8.53 -10.31
CA ILE A 19 3.24 7.68 -9.14
C ILE A 19 2.65 6.27 -9.33
N TYR A 20 1.37 6.18 -9.73
CA TYR A 20 0.73 4.87 -9.96
C TYR A 20 1.31 4.14 -11.18
N THR A 21 1.75 4.88 -12.19
CA THR A 21 2.44 4.31 -13.35
C THR A 21 3.78 3.69 -12.94
N ASP A 22 4.56 4.37 -12.11
CA ASP A 22 5.86 3.85 -11.66
C ASP A 22 5.67 2.67 -10.71
N PHE A 23 4.70 2.76 -9.79
CA PHE A 23 4.33 1.66 -8.90
C PHE A 23 3.95 0.38 -9.66
N THR A 24 3.11 0.49 -10.69
CA THR A 24 2.71 -0.68 -11.50
C THR A 24 3.87 -1.22 -12.34
N LYS A 25 4.73 -0.36 -12.89
CA LYS A 25 5.93 -0.78 -13.64
C LYS A 25 6.96 -1.52 -12.77
N ASN A 26 7.08 -1.13 -11.51
CA ASN A 26 8.02 -1.72 -10.55
C ASN A 26 7.46 -2.95 -9.83
N GLY A 27 6.40 -3.57 -10.35
CA GLY A 27 5.84 -4.80 -9.80
C GLY A 27 5.09 -4.60 -8.49
N TYR A 28 4.42 -3.46 -8.33
CA TYR A 28 3.67 -3.08 -7.13
C TYR A 28 4.57 -2.85 -5.91
N GLU A 29 5.73 -2.25 -6.16
CA GLU A 29 6.68 -1.82 -5.14
C GLU A 29 7.20 -0.44 -5.50
N LEU A 30 7.11 0.50 -4.57
CA LEU A 30 7.64 1.85 -4.74
C LEU A 30 8.31 2.29 -3.46
N GLU A 31 9.51 2.85 -3.56
CA GLU A 31 10.12 3.51 -2.41
C GLU A 31 9.32 4.77 -2.08
N LEU A 32 8.76 4.78 -0.86
CA LEU A 32 7.96 5.87 -0.35
C LEU A 32 8.60 6.40 0.92
N ASP A 33 8.69 7.72 1.03
CA ASP A 33 8.89 8.32 2.35
C ASP A 33 7.59 8.20 3.18
N LYS A 34 7.69 8.50 4.49
CA LYS A 34 6.55 8.43 5.41
C LYS A 34 5.40 9.36 5.01
N SER A 35 5.70 10.53 4.44
CA SER A 35 4.66 11.47 4.01
C SER A 35 3.88 10.90 2.83
N GLN A 36 4.59 10.38 1.82
CA GLN A 36 3.98 9.78 0.64
C GLN A 36 3.21 8.51 0.99
N ALA A 37 3.71 7.68 1.91
CA ALA A 37 3.00 6.49 2.38
C ALA A 37 1.67 6.83 3.07
N ASN A 38 1.59 7.96 3.77
CA ASN A 38 0.34 8.44 4.35
C ASN A 38 -0.62 9.04 3.30
N GLU A 39 -0.08 9.69 2.26
CA GLU A 39 -0.86 10.25 1.16
C GLU A 39 -1.43 9.15 0.25
N TYR A 40 -0.68 8.06 0.07
CA TYR A 40 -1.02 6.92 -0.81
C TYR A 40 -1.03 5.59 -0.03
N PRO A 41 -1.98 5.39 0.90
CA PRO A 41 -2.04 4.19 1.74
C PRO A 41 -2.19 2.90 0.95
N GLU A 42 -2.80 2.94 -0.24
CA GLU A 42 -2.88 1.78 -1.15
C GLU A 42 -1.50 1.34 -1.65
N ILE A 43 -0.65 2.30 -2.05
CA ILE A 43 0.70 2.00 -2.53
C ILE A 43 1.56 1.47 -1.37
N ALA A 44 1.43 2.07 -0.18
CA ALA A 44 2.09 1.57 1.02
C ALA A 44 1.65 0.14 1.37
N PHE A 45 0.35 -0.17 1.26
CA PHE A 45 -0.20 -1.50 1.52
C PHE A 45 0.43 -2.56 0.62
N TRP A 46 0.35 -2.38 -0.69
CA TRP A 46 0.85 -3.36 -1.66
C TRP A 46 2.37 -3.47 -1.66
N THR A 47 3.08 -2.35 -1.53
CA THR A 47 4.55 -2.33 -1.40
C THR A 47 4.97 -3.12 -0.16
N GLY A 48 4.33 -2.88 0.99
CA GLY A 48 4.66 -3.58 2.22
C GLY A 48 4.40 -5.09 2.13
N ILE A 49 3.34 -5.51 1.44
CA ILE A 49 3.07 -6.94 1.16
C ILE A 49 4.15 -7.52 0.26
N SER A 50 4.54 -6.81 -0.82
CA SER A 50 5.61 -7.25 -1.73
C SER A 50 6.93 -7.48 -0.96
N LEU A 51 7.30 -6.54 -0.09
CA LEU A 51 8.51 -6.63 0.74
C LEU A 51 8.44 -7.82 1.71
N ALA A 52 7.34 -7.96 2.44
CA ALA A 52 7.17 -9.05 3.39
C ALA A 52 7.20 -10.43 2.71
N ASN A 53 6.58 -10.56 1.53
CA ASN A 53 6.64 -11.78 0.72
C ASN A 53 8.04 -12.16 0.26
N ARG A 54 8.93 -11.17 0.07
CA ARG A 54 10.33 -11.39 -0.33
C ARG A 54 11.27 -11.62 0.85
N GLY A 55 10.74 -11.60 2.08
CA GLY A 55 11.47 -11.85 3.31
C GLY A 55 11.83 -10.59 4.10
N ASP A 56 11.52 -9.39 3.59
CA ASP A 56 11.71 -8.13 4.32
C ASP A 56 10.47 -7.79 5.14
N LEU A 57 10.25 -8.57 6.20
CA LEU A 57 9.07 -8.47 7.05
C LEU A 57 9.05 -7.16 7.86
N GLU A 58 10.21 -6.60 8.21
CA GLU A 58 10.29 -5.38 9.04
C GLU A 58 9.75 -4.17 8.28
N ASN A 59 10.29 -3.90 7.09
CA ASN A 59 9.80 -2.81 6.24
C ASN A 59 8.36 -3.09 5.76
N GLY A 60 8.05 -4.36 5.49
CA GLY A 60 6.70 -4.79 5.15
C GLY A 60 5.67 -4.43 6.23
N LYS A 61 5.98 -4.70 7.50
CA LYS A 61 5.14 -4.31 8.65
C LYS A 61 5.00 -2.79 8.80
N GLU A 62 6.08 -2.03 8.61
CA GLU A 62 6.02 -0.57 8.73
C GLU A 62 5.05 0.02 7.70
N LEU A 63 5.20 -0.34 6.42
CA LEU A 63 4.38 0.20 5.33
C LEU A 63 2.94 -0.30 5.37
N THR A 64 2.71 -1.60 5.57
CA THR A 64 1.34 -2.12 5.73
C THR A 64 0.66 -1.53 6.95
N GLY A 65 1.40 -1.29 8.04
CA GLY A 65 0.89 -0.66 9.24
C GLY A 65 0.36 0.76 9.02
N ILE A 66 0.93 1.53 8.08
CA ILE A 66 0.42 2.85 7.69
C ILE A 66 -0.98 2.71 7.07
N ALA A 67 -1.14 1.79 6.11
CA ALA A 67 -2.42 1.53 5.49
C ALA A 67 -3.46 1.00 6.50
N LEU A 68 -3.07 0.04 7.34
CA LEU A 68 -3.95 -0.53 8.37
C LEU A 68 -4.47 0.52 9.37
N LYS A 69 -3.66 1.54 9.70
CA LYS A 69 -4.07 2.68 10.53
C LYS A 69 -4.99 3.67 9.81
N ASN A 70 -4.90 3.76 8.48
CA ASN A 70 -5.70 4.66 7.67
C ASN A 70 -7.18 4.25 7.63
N HIS A 71 -7.47 2.95 7.46
CA HIS A 71 -8.85 2.46 7.41
C HIS A 71 -8.97 0.97 7.75
N SER A 72 -10.01 0.58 8.50
CA SER A 72 -10.21 -0.83 8.93
C SER A 72 -10.41 -1.80 7.76
N GLY A 73 -10.90 -1.32 6.62
CA GLY A 73 -11.09 -2.10 5.39
C GLY A 73 -9.80 -2.73 4.86
N TRP A 74 -8.62 -2.16 5.14
CA TRP A 74 -7.33 -2.76 4.75
C TRP A 74 -7.06 -4.09 5.47
N ARG A 75 -7.48 -4.20 6.74
CA ARG A 75 -7.37 -5.44 7.49
C ARG A 75 -8.28 -6.52 6.91
N GLU A 76 -9.51 -6.16 6.57
CA GLU A 76 -10.47 -7.08 5.94
C GLU A 76 -9.96 -7.53 4.56
N LEU A 77 -9.44 -6.61 3.75
CA LEU A 77 -8.84 -6.93 2.46
C LEU A 77 -7.69 -7.92 2.61
N LEU A 78 -6.76 -7.67 3.54
CA LEU A 78 -5.61 -8.53 3.79
C LEU A 78 -6.04 -9.97 4.13
N ILE A 79 -7.06 -10.14 4.99
CA ILE A 79 -7.62 -11.44 5.36
C ILE A 79 -8.29 -12.12 4.15
N ARG A 80 -9.09 -11.39 3.37
CA ARG A 80 -9.75 -11.95 2.18
C ARG A 80 -8.77 -12.35 1.09
N CYS A 81 -7.65 -11.65 0.98
CA CYS A 81 -6.59 -12.01 0.05
C CYS A 81 -5.92 -13.33 0.44
N SER A 82 -5.78 -13.65 1.73
CA SER A 82 -5.19 -14.92 2.16
C SER A 82 -6.03 -16.14 1.84
N GLU A 83 -7.36 -15.99 1.81
CA GLU A 83 -8.29 -17.09 1.49
C GLU A 83 -8.04 -17.70 0.10
N ASN A 84 -7.47 -16.92 -0.83
CA ASN A 84 -7.21 -17.35 -2.21
C ASN A 84 -5.73 -17.29 -2.59
N ASN A 85 -4.83 -17.13 -1.60
CA ASN A 85 -3.41 -16.90 -1.82
C ASN A 85 -3.12 -15.76 -2.82
N PHE A 86 -3.97 -14.73 -2.81
CA PHE A 86 -3.89 -13.63 -3.77
C PHE A 86 -2.60 -12.86 -3.53
N PHE A 87 -1.83 -12.62 -4.60
CA PHE A 87 -0.56 -11.90 -4.51
C PHE A 87 0.46 -12.53 -3.53
N GLY A 88 0.41 -13.85 -3.35
CA GLY A 88 1.30 -14.57 -2.43
C GLY A 88 0.99 -14.33 -0.95
N ILE A 89 -0.13 -13.67 -0.63
CA ILE A 89 -0.57 -13.43 0.74
C ILE A 89 -1.08 -14.76 1.30
N THR A 90 -0.35 -15.37 2.23
CA THR A 90 -0.76 -16.58 2.95
C THR A 90 -1.36 -16.22 4.31
N GLU A 91 -2.06 -17.16 4.95
CA GLU A 91 -2.55 -16.96 6.32
C GLU A 91 -1.41 -16.66 7.31
N GLU A 92 -0.25 -17.30 7.13
CA GLU A 92 0.94 -17.05 7.95
C GLU A 92 1.45 -15.62 7.76
N LEU A 93 1.47 -15.11 6.52
CA LEU A 93 1.85 -13.73 6.25
C LEU A 93 0.88 -12.74 6.91
N VAL A 94 -0.43 -13.01 6.81
CA VAL A 94 -1.45 -12.19 7.47
C VAL A 94 -1.23 -12.18 8.97
N GLN A 95 -0.97 -13.33 9.58
CA GLN A 95 -0.64 -13.39 11.00
C GLN A 95 0.62 -12.60 11.30
N GLN A 96 1.69 -12.74 10.52
CA GLN A 96 2.92 -11.98 10.73
C GLN A 96 2.69 -10.47 10.65
N LEU A 97 1.95 -9.98 9.66
CA LEU A 97 1.69 -8.55 9.44
C LEU A 97 0.69 -7.96 10.46
N LEU A 98 -0.31 -8.74 10.89
CA LEU A 98 -1.32 -8.29 11.86
C LEU A 98 -0.89 -8.52 13.31
N ASN A 99 0.09 -9.40 13.56
CA ASN A 99 0.67 -9.59 14.88
C ASN A 99 1.64 -8.45 15.16
N THR A 100 1.06 -7.27 15.43
CA THR A 100 1.68 -6.28 16.31
C THR A 100 1.82 -6.95 17.67
N GLU A 101 3.03 -7.39 18.01
CA GLU A 101 3.33 -7.75 19.38
C GLU A 101 2.94 -6.59 20.33
N GLN A 102 2.51 -7.02 21.50
CA GLN A 102 1.96 -6.29 22.64
C GLN A 102 2.89 -5.21 23.21
#